data_AF-A0A849GCG5-F1
#
_entry.id   AF-A0A849GCG5-F1
#
_cell.length_a   1.000
_cell.length_b   1.000
_cell.length_c   1.000
_cell.angle_alpha   90.00
_cell.angle_beta   90.00
_cell.angle_gamma   90.00
#
_symmetry.space_group_name_H-M   'P 1'
#
loop_
_entity.id
_entity.type
_entity.pdbx_description
1 polymer ?
#
loop_
_entity_poly.entity_id
_entity_poly.type
_entity_poly.pdbx_seq_one_letter_code
_entity_poly.pdbx_strand_id
1 'polypeptide(L)'
;MSAINWEAIGAIGDFAGSIGVFVSLVYVAIQMRTTAAETRDASIHSVMELAIQFRATSYTGELAEIRLKAASGEDLTPLESLKFQGYLSALFELNELVFVQYQKGNLDPEYFEAWQRRTGAAMSIPRIKQFWAQTKAGYRTTFVKYVDELMLAGA
;
A
#
# COMPACT_ATOMS: atom_id res chain seq x y z
N MET A 1 28.15 -4.10 -33.18
CA MET A 1 27.14 -3.07 -32.87
C MET A 1 26.62 -3.39 -31.48
N SER A 2 26.94 -2.55 -30.50
CA SER A 2 26.58 -2.74 -29.10
C SER A 2 25.06 -2.63 -28.94
N ALA A 3 24.40 -3.75 -28.62
CA ALA A 3 23.01 -3.76 -28.25
C ALA A 3 22.84 -2.87 -27.00
N ILE A 4 22.06 -1.79 -27.12
CA ILE A 4 21.57 -1.06 -25.96
C ILE A 4 20.73 -2.04 -25.16
N ASN A 5 21.16 -2.35 -23.94
CA ASN A 5 20.54 -3.33 -23.07
C ASN A 5 19.29 -2.69 -22.46
N TRP A 6 18.15 -2.81 -23.14
CA TRP A 6 16.87 -2.19 -22.77
C TRP A 6 16.43 -2.57 -21.34
N GLU A 7 16.81 -3.76 -20.87
CA GLU A 7 16.63 -4.23 -19.48
C GLU A 7 17.39 -3.39 -18.44
N ALA A 8 18.57 -2.86 -18.81
CA ALA A 8 19.34 -1.97 -17.93
C ALA A 8 18.71 -0.56 -17.84
N ILE A 9 18.01 -0.12 -18.87
CA ILE A 9 17.26 1.15 -18.88
C ILE A 9 15.98 1.02 -18.03
N GLY A 10 15.30 -0.13 -18.09
CA GLY A 10 14.13 -0.44 -17.24
C GLY A 10 14.47 -0.46 -15.75
N ALA A 11 15.59 -1.10 -15.36
CA ALA A 11 16.02 -1.16 -13.97
C ALA A 11 16.41 0.22 -13.38
N ILE A 12 16.92 1.15 -14.20
CA ILE A 12 17.20 2.54 -13.79
C ILE A 12 15.89 3.34 -13.64
N GLY A 13 14.89 3.06 -14.47
CA GLY A 13 13.54 3.63 -14.36
C GLY A 13 12.80 3.18 -13.09
N ASP A 14 12.91 1.90 -12.71
CA ASP A 14 12.32 1.35 -11.48
C ASP A 14 12.94 1.95 -10.21
N PHE A 15 14.27 2.13 -10.20
CA PHE A 15 14.97 2.74 -9.07
C PHE A 15 14.64 4.23 -8.92
N ALA A 16 14.67 4.98 -10.04
CA ALA A 16 14.29 6.39 -10.05
C ALA A 16 12.81 6.62 -9.72
N GLY A 17 11.93 5.71 -10.13
CA GLY A 17 10.49 5.76 -9.80
C GLY A 17 10.23 5.57 -8.31
N SER A 18 10.89 4.61 -7.67
CA SER A 18 10.78 4.39 -6.22
C SER A 18 11.29 5.60 -5.41
N ILE A 19 12.44 6.17 -5.79
CA ILE A 19 12.99 7.38 -5.16
C ILE A 19 12.09 8.58 -5.42
N GLY A 20 11.52 8.71 -6.62
CA GLY A 20 10.55 9.76 -6.95
C GLY A 20 9.34 9.74 -6.03
N VAL A 21 8.79 8.55 -5.74
CA VAL A 21 7.70 8.41 -4.77
C VAL A 21 8.14 8.85 -3.37
N PHE A 22 9.30 8.39 -2.88
CA PHE A 22 9.79 8.81 -1.56
C PHE A 22 10.05 10.33 -1.47
N VAL A 23 10.63 10.94 -2.51
CA VAL A 23 10.89 12.38 -2.55
C VAL A 23 9.58 13.18 -2.64
N SER A 24 8.61 12.73 -3.43
CA SER A 24 7.28 13.35 -3.47
C SER A 24 6.55 13.24 -2.14
N LEU A 25 6.65 12.11 -1.44
CA LEU A 25 6.06 11.92 -0.11
C LEU A 25 6.69 12.85 0.93
N VAL A 26 8.02 12.99 0.92
CA VAL A 26 8.73 13.93 1.80
C VAL A 26 8.37 15.38 1.46
N TYR A 27 8.28 15.72 0.18
CA TYR A 27 7.88 17.05 -0.26
C TYR A 27 6.45 17.39 0.18
N VAL A 28 5.50 16.47 -0.01
CA VAL A 28 4.11 16.61 0.44
C VAL A 28 4.06 16.74 1.97
N ALA A 29 4.81 15.94 2.72
CA ALA A 29 4.88 16.03 4.18
C ALA A 29 5.47 17.37 4.68
N ILE A 30 6.47 17.92 3.98
CA ILE A 30 7.05 19.23 4.29
C ILE A 30 6.05 20.35 3.96
N GLN A 31 5.36 20.25 2.82
CA GLN A 31 4.36 21.23 2.38
C GLN A 31 3.15 21.29 3.33
N MET A 32 2.80 20.16 3.97
CA MET A 32 1.72 20.10 4.96
C MET A 32 2.04 20.81 6.28
N ARG A 33 3.32 20.98 6.64
CA ARG A 33 3.72 21.62 7.92
C ARG A 33 3.54 23.13 7.93
N THR A 34 3.51 23.78 6.78
CA THR A 34 3.40 25.25 6.67
C THR A 34 1.97 25.79 6.75
N THR A 35 0.94 24.93 6.72
CA THR A 35 -0.47 25.36 6.51
C THR A 35 -1.40 24.85 7.63
N ALA A 36 -1.08 25.19 8.87
CA ALA A 36 -1.63 24.57 10.08
C ALA A 36 -3.02 25.08 10.57
N ALA A 37 -3.77 25.88 9.78
CA ALA A 37 -5.11 26.36 10.17
C ALA A 37 -6.29 25.78 9.34
N GLU A 38 -6.05 25.29 8.13
CA GLU A 38 -7.05 24.68 7.21
C GLU A 38 -6.95 23.12 7.14
N THR A 39 -6.36 22.52 8.18
CA THR A 39 -5.49 21.35 8.01
C THR A 39 -6.18 19.99 8.14
N ARG A 40 -7.40 19.92 8.68
CA ARG A 40 -8.07 18.63 8.93
C ARG A 40 -8.58 18.00 7.64
N ASP A 41 -9.37 18.73 6.87
CA ASP A 41 -9.97 18.24 5.63
C ASP A 41 -8.90 18.04 4.55
N ALA A 42 -7.88 18.92 4.54
CA ALA A 42 -6.68 18.75 3.72
C ALA A 42 -5.91 17.47 4.06
N SER A 43 -5.70 17.16 5.35
CA SER A 43 -5.01 15.93 5.76
C SER A 43 -5.76 14.67 5.36
N ILE A 44 -7.10 14.67 5.41
CA ILE A 44 -7.91 13.54 4.97
C ILE A 44 -7.83 13.40 3.44
N HIS A 45 -7.93 14.51 2.72
CA HIS A 45 -7.81 14.54 1.27
C HIS A 45 -6.46 13.97 0.80
N SER A 46 -5.35 14.34 1.45
CA SER A 46 -4.02 13.79 1.14
C SER A 46 -3.91 12.28 1.36
N VAL A 47 -4.52 11.73 2.43
CA VAL A 47 -4.55 10.28 2.66
C VAL A 47 -5.35 9.56 1.57
N MET A 48 -6.48 10.13 1.17
CA MET A 48 -7.30 9.59 0.10
C MET A 48 -6.61 9.64 -1.27
N GLU A 49 -5.93 10.74 -1.58
CA GLU A 49 -5.17 10.91 -2.82
C GLU A 49 -4.02 9.91 -2.89
N LEU A 50 -3.27 9.75 -1.79
CA LEU A 50 -2.23 8.73 -1.67
C LEU A 50 -2.79 7.33 -1.93
N ALA A 51 -3.96 7.01 -1.37
CA ALA A 51 -4.59 5.72 -1.58
C ALA A 51 -5.03 5.48 -3.03
N ILE A 52 -5.57 6.51 -3.69
CA ILE A 52 -5.97 6.45 -5.09
C ILE A 52 -4.75 6.25 -5.99
N GLN A 53 -3.67 7.01 -5.74
CA GLN A 53 -2.45 6.95 -6.53
C GLN A 53 -1.73 5.61 -6.36
N PHE A 54 -1.58 5.14 -5.12
CA PHE A 54 -1.02 3.82 -4.82
C PHE A 54 -1.80 2.71 -5.53
N ARG A 55 -3.13 2.82 -5.55
CA ARG A 55 -3.97 1.87 -6.27
C ARG A 55 -3.70 1.93 -7.78
N ALA A 56 -3.70 3.12 -8.38
CA ALA A 56 -3.49 3.28 -9.82
C ALA A 56 -2.14 2.69 -10.26
N THR A 57 -1.06 2.97 -9.53
CA THR A 57 0.28 2.46 -9.85
C THR A 57 0.40 0.95 -9.66
N SER A 58 -0.35 0.37 -8.70
CA SER A 58 -0.36 -1.07 -8.47
C SER A 58 -0.98 -1.90 -9.61
N TYR A 59 -1.71 -1.27 -10.55
CA TYR A 59 -2.34 -1.95 -11.69
C TYR A 59 -1.57 -1.75 -13.01
N THR A 60 -0.36 -1.21 -12.96
CA THR A 60 0.45 -0.94 -14.17
C THR A 60 1.82 -1.60 -14.08
N GLY A 61 2.39 -1.92 -15.24
CA GLY A 61 3.74 -2.46 -15.37
C GLY A 61 3.94 -3.81 -14.68
N GLU A 62 5.18 -4.12 -14.34
CA GLU A 62 5.60 -5.39 -13.74
C GLU A 62 4.87 -5.71 -12.43
N LEU A 63 4.54 -4.70 -11.62
CA LEU A 63 3.82 -4.93 -10.36
C LEU A 63 2.41 -5.50 -10.59
N ALA A 64 1.76 -5.17 -11.71
CA ALA A 64 0.47 -5.76 -12.07
C ALA A 64 0.59 -7.27 -12.34
N GLU A 65 1.64 -7.67 -13.07
CA GLU A 65 1.93 -9.08 -13.35
C GLU A 65 2.26 -9.85 -12.07
N ILE A 66 3.09 -9.27 -11.20
CA ILE A 66 3.44 -9.86 -9.90
C ILE A 66 2.18 -10.05 -9.03
N ARG A 67 1.28 -9.07 -9.02
CA ARG A 67 0.02 -9.16 -8.27
C ARG A 67 -0.90 -10.23 -8.84
N LEU A 68 -0.94 -10.39 -10.16
CA LEU A 68 -1.72 -11.44 -10.81
C LEU A 68 -1.19 -12.83 -10.44
N LYS A 69 0.14 -13.04 -10.55
CA LYS A 69 0.80 -14.29 -10.13
C LYS A 69 0.53 -14.60 -8.66
N ALA A 70 0.64 -13.59 -7.78
CA ALA A 70 0.36 -13.77 -6.36
C ALA A 70 -1.11 -14.13 -6.08
N ALA A 71 -2.05 -13.61 -6.87
CA ALA A 71 -3.48 -13.92 -6.74
C ALA A 71 -3.86 -15.28 -7.34
N SER A 72 -3.20 -15.72 -8.41
CA SER A 72 -3.39 -17.05 -9.02
C SER A 72 -2.69 -18.17 -8.24
N GLY A 73 -1.81 -17.82 -7.31
CA GLY A 73 -1.01 -18.79 -6.54
C GLY A 73 0.23 -19.28 -7.27
N GLU A 74 0.64 -18.59 -8.34
CA GLU A 74 1.89 -18.86 -9.04
C GLU A 74 3.11 -18.48 -8.19
N ASP A 75 4.21 -19.17 -8.44
CA ASP A 75 5.49 -18.86 -7.80
C ASP A 75 6.04 -17.53 -8.30
N LEU A 76 6.51 -16.73 -7.34
CA LEU A 76 7.26 -15.52 -7.60
C LEU A 76 8.75 -15.82 -7.49
N THR A 77 9.53 -15.32 -8.45
CA THR A 77 11.00 -15.29 -8.34
C THR A 77 11.42 -14.53 -7.08
N PRO A 78 12.69 -14.65 -6.64
CA PRO A 78 13.19 -13.90 -5.49
C PRO A 78 13.02 -12.38 -5.64
N LEU A 79 13.24 -11.84 -6.85
CA LEU A 79 13.09 -10.41 -7.13
C LEU A 79 11.61 -9.99 -7.08
N GLU A 80 10.72 -10.75 -7.71
CA GLU A 80 9.28 -10.49 -7.66
C GLU A 80 8.74 -10.58 -6.23
N SER A 81 9.23 -11.53 -5.44
CA SER A 81 8.88 -11.65 -4.03
C SER A 81 9.31 -10.42 -3.23
N LEU A 82 10.52 -9.90 -3.45
CA LEU A 82 10.99 -8.67 -2.80
C LEU A 82 10.13 -7.46 -3.18
N LYS A 83 9.85 -7.28 -4.47
CA LYS A 83 8.99 -6.19 -4.98
C LYS A 83 7.57 -6.29 -4.40
N PHE A 84 7.02 -7.50 -4.34
CA PHE A 84 5.69 -7.73 -3.78
C PHE A 84 5.64 -7.46 -2.27
N GLN A 85 6.66 -7.86 -1.51
CA GLN A 85 6.75 -7.54 -0.08
C GLN A 85 6.82 -6.04 0.17
N GLY A 86 7.60 -5.29 -0.62
CA GLY A 86 7.63 -3.82 -0.56
C GLY A 86 6.26 -3.19 -0.83
N TYR A 87 5.55 -3.70 -1.84
CA TYR A 87 4.16 -3.31 -2.10
C TYR A 87 3.23 -3.60 -0.91
N LEU A 88 3.33 -4.79 -0.30
CA LEU A 88 2.50 -5.15 0.85
C LEU A 88 2.80 -4.29 2.08
N SER A 89 4.07 -3.98 2.36
CA SER A 89 4.44 -3.05 3.44
C SER A 89 3.72 -1.70 3.27
N ALA A 90 3.82 -1.08 2.08
CA ALA A 90 3.17 0.19 1.79
C ALA A 90 1.63 0.09 1.85
N LEU A 91 1.06 -1.02 1.37
CA LEU A 91 -0.39 -1.27 1.46
C LEU A 91 -0.85 -1.31 2.92
N PHE A 92 -0.15 -2.04 3.80
CA PHE A 92 -0.55 -2.16 5.20
C PHE A 92 -0.30 -0.87 6.01
N GLU A 93 0.75 -0.11 5.71
CA GLU A 93 0.96 1.24 6.26
C GLU A 93 -0.19 2.19 5.91
N LEU A 94 -0.64 2.17 4.66
CA LEU A 94 -1.79 2.95 4.22
C LEU A 94 -3.09 2.50 4.90
N ASN A 95 -3.30 1.19 5.05
CA ASN A 95 -4.46 0.66 5.78
C ASN A 95 -4.46 1.11 7.24
N GLU A 96 -3.29 1.10 7.89
CA GLU A 96 -3.16 1.56 9.27
C GLU A 96 -3.45 3.06 9.38
N LEU A 97 -2.97 3.87 8.43
CA LEU A 97 -3.23 5.30 8.39
C LEU A 97 -4.74 5.59 8.25
N VAL A 98 -5.42 4.91 7.32
CA VAL A 98 -6.88 5.02 7.13
C VAL A 98 -7.62 4.60 8.40
N PHE A 99 -7.23 3.49 9.03
CA PHE A 99 -7.80 3.02 10.29
C PHE A 99 -7.65 4.06 11.41
N VAL A 100 -6.47 4.66 11.57
CA VAL A 100 -6.23 5.70 12.58
C VAL A 100 -7.08 6.95 12.32
N GLN A 101 -7.28 7.34 11.05
CA GLN A 101 -8.15 8.47 10.73
C GLN A 101 -9.62 8.15 11.03
N TYR A 102 -10.08 6.93 10.75
CA TYR A 102 -11.42 6.49 11.14
C TYR A 102 -11.61 6.51 12.66
N GLN A 103 -10.64 6.00 13.44
CA GLN A 103 -10.69 6.04 14.91
C GLN A 103 -10.78 7.46 15.48
N LYS A 104 -10.28 8.46 14.75
CA LYS A 104 -10.36 9.88 15.12
C LYS A 104 -11.68 10.55 14.71
N GLY A 105 -12.60 9.83 14.06
CA GLY A 105 -13.86 10.38 13.55
C GLY A 105 -13.68 11.23 12.29
N ASN A 106 -12.55 11.09 11.60
CA ASN A 106 -12.19 11.91 10.44
C ASN A 106 -12.65 11.30 9.10
N LEU A 107 -13.15 10.06 9.09
CA LEU A 107 -13.59 9.37 7.88
C LEU A 107 -15.08 9.07 7.95
N ASP A 108 -15.73 9.22 6.80
CA ASP A 108 -17.10 8.74 6.60
C ASP A 108 -17.17 7.23 6.92
N PRO A 109 -18.08 6.80 7.82
CA PRO A 109 -18.27 5.40 8.13
C PRO A 109 -18.53 4.52 6.90
N GLU A 110 -19.32 4.98 5.93
CA GLU A 110 -19.62 4.21 4.71
C GLU A 110 -18.35 4.02 3.86
N TYR A 111 -17.50 5.05 3.79
CA TYR A 111 -16.21 4.96 3.12
C TYR A 111 -15.30 3.94 3.81
N PHE A 112 -15.23 3.99 5.14
CA PHE A 112 -14.43 3.05 5.91
C PHE A 112 -14.94 1.61 5.78
N GLU A 113 -16.24 1.38 5.76
CA GLU A 113 -16.81 0.06 5.50
C GLU A 113 -16.44 -0.48 4.10
N ALA A 114 -16.47 0.37 3.07
CA ALA A 114 -16.03 -0.03 1.73
C ALA A 114 -14.53 -0.35 1.70
N TRP A 115 -13.72 0.38 2.46
CA TRP A 115 -12.30 0.09 2.66
C TRP A 115 -12.11 -1.28 3.33
N GLN A 116 -12.80 -1.50 4.45
CA GLN A 116 -12.79 -2.73 5.22
C GLN A 116 -13.10 -3.97 4.37
N ARG A 117 -14.16 -3.92 3.55
CA ARG A 117 -14.51 -5.02 2.63
C ARG A 117 -13.37 -5.36 1.67
N ARG A 118 -12.66 -4.35 1.15
CA ARG A 118 -11.53 -4.55 0.22
C ARG A 118 -10.32 -5.13 0.94
N THR A 119 -10.00 -4.65 2.15
CA THR A 119 -8.93 -5.20 2.97
C THR A 119 -9.22 -6.67 3.30
N GLY A 120 -10.44 -7.00 3.73
CA GLY A 120 -10.86 -8.37 3.97
C GLY A 120 -10.74 -9.26 2.73
N ALA A 121 -11.18 -8.78 1.56
CA ALA A 121 -11.02 -9.51 0.30
C ALA A 121 -9.54 -9.76 -0.06
N ALA A 122 -8.66 -8.78 0.13
CA ALA A 122 -7.22 -8.95 -0.10
C ALA A 122 -6.62 -10.02 0.83
N MET A 123 -7.10 -10.10 2.08
CA MET A 123 -6.67 -11.14 3.01
C MET A 123 -7.07 -12.55 2.56
N SER A 124 -7.91 -12.76 1.55
CA SER A 124 -8.15 -14.13 1.02
C SER A 124 -6.93 -14.73 0.31
N ILE A 125 -5.98 -13.89 -0.15
CA ILE A 125 -4.80 -14.33 -0.90
C ILE A 125 -3.76 -14.91 0.07
N PRO A 126 -3.35 -16.20 -0.07
CA PRO A 126 -2.46 -16.86 0.88
C PRO A 126 -1.15 -16.13 1.14
N ARG A 127 -0.54 -15.59 0.09
CA ARG A 127 0.73 -14.85 0.19
C ARG A 127 0.58 -13.54 0.99
N ILE A 128 -0.59 -12.89 0.94
CA ILE A 128 -0.88 -11.69 1.75
C ILE A 128 -1.09 -12.09 3.21
N LYS A 129 -1.83 -13.16 3.50
CA LYS A 129 -1.95 -13.71 4.87
C LYS A 129 -0.60 -14.05 5.47
N GLN A 130 0.27 -14.70 4.69
CA GLN A 130 1.61 -15.08 5.12
C GLN A 130 2.47 -13.86 5.45
N PHE A 131 2.46 -12.84 4.60
CA PHE A 131 3.15 -11.58 4.86
C PHE A 131 2.67 -10.94 6.16
N TRP A 132 1.35 -10.80 6.32
CA TRP A 132 0.76 -10.24 7.54
C TRP A 132 1.16 -11.00 8.79
N ALA A 133 1.13 -12.33 8.77
CA ALA A 133 1.54 -13.15 9.91
C ALA A 133 2.99 -12.90 10.34
N GLN A 134 3.88 -12.55 9.41
CA GLN A 134 5.29 -12.26 9.67
C GLN A 134 5.54 -10.82 10.12
N THR A 135 4.75 -9.86 9.65
CA THR A 135 5.05 -8.42 9.82
C THR A 135 4.14 -7.72 10.82
N LYS A 136 3.01 -8.32 11.23
CA LYS A 136 1.98 -7.65 12.04
C LYS A 136 2.48 -7.02 13.35
N ALA A 137 3.55 -7.57 13.94
CA ALA A 137 4.16 -7.04 15.16
C ALA A 137 4.72 -5.61 15.00
N GLY A 138 4.96 -5.15 13.76
CA GLY A 138 5.43 -3.79 13.46
C GLY A 138 4.34 -2.71 13.44
N TYR A 139 3.05 -3.07 13.51
CA TYR A 139 1.94 -2.14 13.45
C TYR A 139 1.31 -1.89 14.83
N ARG A 140 0.49 -0.84 14.98
CA ARG A 140 -0.26 -0.55 16.22
C ARG A 140 -1.11 -1.75 16.62
N THR A 141 -1.11 -2.08 17.90
CA THR A 141 -1.87 -3.21 18.45
C THR A 141 -3.37 -3.15 18.16
N THR A 142 -3.97 -1.95 18.15
CA THR A 142 -5.38 -1.75 17.79
C THR A 142 -5.66 -2.09 16.33
N PHE A 143 -4.75 -1.72 15.43
CA PHE A 143 -4.85 -2.06 14.01
C PHE A 143 -4.65 -3.56 13.78
N VAL A 144 -3.67 -4.17 14.48
CA VAL A 144 -3.44 -5.61 14.41
C VAL A 144 -4.68 -6.39 14.81
N LYS A 145 -5.30 -6.02 15.94
CA LYS A 145 -6.55 -6.64 16.41
C LYS A 145 -7.66 -6.51 15.37
N TYR A 146 -7.82 -5.32 14.79
CA TYR A 146 -8.81 -5.06 13.75
C TYR A 146 -8.62 -5.97 12.52
N VAL A 147 -7.40 -6.06 11.98
CA VAL A 147 -7.12 -6.93 10.82
C VAL A 147 -7.30 -8.42 11.16
N ASP A 148 -6.88 -8.84 12.35
CA ASP A 148 -7.08 -10.22 12.81
C ASP A 148 -8.58 -10.57 12.95
N GLU A 149 -9.41 -9.64 13.44
CA GLU A 149 -10.87 -9.81 13.48
C GLU A 149 -11.49 -9.89 12.07
N LEU A 150 -11.00 -9.09 11.12
CA LEU A 150 -11.45 -9.17 9.73
C LEU A 150 -11.15 -10.52 9.08
N MET A 151 -9.99 -11.11 9.39
CA MET A 151 -9.64 -12.44 8.89
C MET A 151 -10.55 -13.53 9.44
N LEU A 152 -11.05 -13.38 10.67
CA LEU A 152 -11.98 -14.33 11.30
C LEU A 152 -13.40 -14.18 10.74
N ALA A 153 -13.83 -12.95 10.44
CA ALA A 153 -15.17 -12.69 9.91
C ALA A 153 -15.35 -13.07 8.43
N GLY A 154 -14.25 -13.23 7.69
CA GLY A 154 -14.24 -13.64 6.28
C GLY A 154 -13.83 -15.09 6.02
N ALA A 155 -13.62 -15.89 7.09
CA ALA A 155 -13.38 -17.33 7.03
C ALA A 155 -14.69 -18.11 7.17
#